data_AF-A0A930AMY7-F1
#
_entry.id   AF-A0A930AMY7-F1
#
_cell.length_a   1.000
_cell.length_b   1.000
_cell.length_c   1.000
_cell.angle_alpha   90.00
_cell.angle_beta   90.00
_cell.angle_gamma   90.00
#
_symmetry.space_group_name_H-M   'P 1'
#
loop_
_entity.id
_entity.type
_entity.pdbx_description
1 polymer ?
#
loop_
_entity_poly.entity_id
_entity_poly.type
_entity_poly.pdbx_seq_one_letter_code
_entity_poly.pdbx_strand_id
1 'polypeptide(L)'
;YPYTKHYLGTFDNHFSSIGIVGINEACMNAKWIQKSLETEEAQDFAENVLMHVRKRLKEYQADHHELFSIEAVAAGDISHRFALKDKNEYPDMVIAMQGDTPYYTGSTELPIDGNVDLFTRLDIQNRMQEIYTGGTIFNVRLAKNEYDAKGIAILLERIMENYTIPYITLNTCNRDYPIEGYLYQEAVNER
;
A
#
# COMPACT_ATOMS: atom_id res chain seq x y z
N TYR A 1 -9.85 26.30 -24.48
CA TYR A 1 -8.51 26.73 -24.01
C TYR A 1 -7.82 25.53 -23.41
N PRO A 2 -6.98 24.79 -24.17
CA PRO A 2 -6.33 23.58 -23.65
C PRO A 2 -5.22 23.98 -22.67
N TYR A 3 -5.48 23.80 -21.37
CA TYR A 3 -4.55 24.13 -20.27
C TYR A 3 -3.16 23.51 -20.45
N THR A 4 -3.10 22.26 -20.91
CA THR A 4 -1.85 21.53 -21.14
C THR A 4 -0.92 22.27 -22.13
N LYS A 5 -1.47 22.76 -23.24
CA LYS A 5 -0.71 23.51 -24.25
C LYS A 5 -0.19 24.85 -23.71
N HIS A 6 -0.89 25.45 -22.77
CA HIS A 6 -0.54 26.77 -22.25
C HIS A 6 0.46 26.71 -21.09
N TYR A 7 0.38 25.68 -20.24
CA TYR A 7 1.13 25.63 -18.97
C TYR A 7 2.24 24.57 -18.91
N LEU A 8 2.17 23.47 -19.68
CA LEU A 8 3.13 22.37 -19.55
C LEU A 8 4.37 22.55 -20.44
N GLY A 9 4.21 23.12 -21.63
CA GLY A 9 5.28 23.28 -22.62
C GLY A 9 5.73 21.97 -23.26
N THR A 10 6.35 21.08 -22.47
CA THR A 10 6.83 19.75 -22.89
C THR A 10 6.43 18.67 -21.88
N PHE A 11 6.39 17.41 -22.34
CA PHE A 11 6.17 16.23 -21.51
C PHE A 11 7.48 15.57 -21.03
N ASP A 12 8.64 16.08 -21.41
CA ASP A 12 9.95 15.44 -21.11
C ASP A 12 10.23 15.23 -19.61
N ASN A 13 9.55 15.98 -18.72
CA ASN A 13 9.67 15.87 -17.27
C ASN A 13 8.45 15.19 -16.60
N HIS A 14 7.61 14.49 -17.37
CA HIS A 14 6.40 13.84 -16.87
C HIS A 14 6.55 12.32 -16.98
N PHE A 15 6.20 11.64 -15.89
CA PHE A 15 6.25 10.19 -15.84
C PHE A 15 4.96 9.58 -16.39
N SER A 16 5.12 8.56 -17.22
CA SER A 16 4.09 7.57 -17.50
C SER A 16 4.08 6.54 -16.36
N SER A 17 3.08 6.64 -15.48
CA SER A 17 2.96 5.73 -14.32
C SER A 17 2.25 4.43 -14.69
N ILE A 18 2.80 3.29 -14.22
CA ILE A 18 2.07 2.03 -14.12
C ILE A 18 1.67 1.81 -12.66
N GLY A 19 0.37 1.78 -12.42
CA GLY A 19 -0.22 1.56 -11.12
C GLY A 19 -0.44 0.07 -10.80
N ILE A 20 -0.17 -0.33 -9.56
CA ILE A 20 -0.44 -1.68 -9.04
C ILE A 20 -1.46 -1.59 -7.91
N VAL A 21 -2.38 -2.57 -7.85
CA VAL A 21 -3.40 -2.69 -6.81
C VAL A 21 -3.70 -4.17 -6.54
N GLY A 22 -4.11 -4.50 -5.31
CA GLY A 22 -4.65 -5.81 -4.97
C GLY A 22 -3.66 -6.96 -4.99
N ILE A 23 -2.37 -6.72 -4.71
CA ILE A 23 -1.37 -7.81 -4.68
C ILE A 23 -1.70 -8.83 -3.58
N ASN A 24 -2.28 -8.40 -2.46
CA ASN A 24 -2.74 -9.32 -1.43
C ASN A 24 -3.77 -10.32 -1.97
N GLU A 25 -4.80 -9.82 -2.67
CA GLU A 25 -5.82 -10.67 -3.29
C GLU A 25 -5.24 -11.52 -4.43
N ALA A 26 -4.27 -11.00 -5.18
CA ALA A 26 -3.57 -11.77 -6.19
C ALA A 26 -2.86 -12.99 -5.57
N CYS A 27 -2.15 -12.81 -4.44
CA CYS A 27 -1.50 -13.90 -3.72
C CYS A 27 -2.53 -14.92 -3.16
N MET A 28 -3.63 -14.43 -2.57
CA MET A 28 -4.66 -15.31 -1.99
C MET A 28 -5.37 -16.17 -3.04
N ASN A 29 -5.52 -15.68 -4.27
CA ASN A 29 -6.22 -16.40 -5.34
C ASN A 29 -5.28 -17.16 -6.29
N ALA A 30 -3.97 -16.87 -6.27
CA ALA A 30 -3.00 -17.63 -7.03
C ALA A 30 -2.94 -19.06 -6.53
N LYS A 31 -3.27 -20.03 -7.39
CA LYS A 31 -3.34 -21.48 -7.05
C LYS A 31 -2.04 -22.06 -6.47
N TRP A 32 -0.91 -21.39 -6.71
CA TRP A 32 0.42 -21.80 -6.24
C TRP A 32 0.89 -21.06 -4.98
N ILE A 33 0.11 -20.11 -4.44
CA ILE A 33 0.44 -19.36 -3.21
C ILE A 33 -0.67 -19.55 -2.17
N GLN A 34 -1.90 -19.15 -2.52
CA GLN A 34 -3.10 -19.25 -1.69
C GLN A 34 -2.95 -18.70 -0.26
N LYS A 35 -2.11 -17.66 -0.09
CA LYS A 35 -1.77 -17.04 1.19
C LYS A 35 -1.79 -15.53 1.06
N SER A 36 -2.07 -14.83 2.16
CA SER A 36 -1.96 -13.37 2.25
C SER A 36 -0.50 -12.93 2.33
N LEU A 37 -0.27 -11.62 2.19
CA LEU A 37 1.07 -11.00 2.34
C LEU A 37 1.67 -11.13 3.75
N GLU A 38 0.94 -11.72 4.71
CA GLU A 38 1.49 -12.08 6.02
C GLU A 38 2.51 -13.22 5.96
N THR A 39 2.59 -13.93 4.83
CA THR A 39 3.52 -15.05 4.65
C THR A 39 4.69 -14.67 3.76
N GLU A 40 5.89 -15.16 4.10
CA GLU A 40 7.12 -14.90 3.35
C GLU A 40 6.99 -15.29 1.86
N GLU A 41 6.35 -16.42 1.55
CA GLU A 41 6.11 -16.88 0.17
C GLU A 41 5.29 -15.87 -0.66
N ALA A 42 4.25 -15.28 -0.06
CA ALA A 42 3.45 -14.26 -0.72
C ALA A 42 4.22 -12.94 -0.88
N GLN A 43 5.07 -12.61 0.11
CA GLN A 43 5.93 -11.42 0.06
C GLN A 43 6.99 -11.55 -1.03
N ASP A 44 7.63 -12.72 -1.17
CA ASP A 44 8.59 -13.02 -2.21
C ASP A 44 7.94 -12.90 -3.60
N PHE A 45 6.73 -13.41 -3.76
CA PHE A 45 5.99 -13.25 -5.01
C PHE A 45 5.71 -11.77 -5.31
N ALA A 46 5.21 -11.02 -4.33
CA ALA A 46 4.93 -9.60 -4.48
C ALA A 46 6.17 -8.80 -4.88
N GLU A 47 7.29 -9.02 -4.18
CA GLU A 47 8.57 -8.39 -4.45
C GLU A 47 9.06 -8.72 -5.88
N ASN A 48 8.98 -9.99 -6.28
CA ASN A 48 9.34 -10.42 -7.63
C ASN A 48 8.47 -9.75 -8.71
N VAL A 49 7.17 -9.60 -8.47
CA VAL A 49 6.26 -8.89 -9.38
C VAL A 49 6.68 -7.42 -9.51
N LEU A 50 6.89 -6.72 -8.39
CA LEU A 50 7.31 -5.31 -8.42
C LEU A 50 8.66 -5.12 -9.12
N MET A 51 9.64 -5.98 -8.82
CA MET A 51 10.96 -5.96 -9.46
C MET A 51 10.87 -6.25 -10.95
N HIS A 52 10.00 -7.18 -11.36
CA HIS A 52 9.74 -7.46 -12.77
C HIS A 52 9.17 -6.24 -13.48
N VAL A 53 8.13 -5.60 -12.92
CA VAL A 53 7.55 -4.38 -13.49
C VAL A 53 8.61 -3.28 -13.58
N ARG A 54 9.35 -3.03 -12.50
CA ARG A 54 10.43 -2.02 -12.48
C ARG A 54 11.49 -2.28 -13.56
N LYS A 55 11.87 -3.55 -13.78
CA LYS A 55 12.81 -3.92 -14.85
C LYS A 55 12.22 -3.60 -16.23
N ARG A 56 10.97 -3.99 -16.49
CA ARG A 56 10.28 -3.71 -17.76
C ARG A 56 10.17 -2.21 -18.04
N LEU A 57 9.86 -1.41 -17.01
CA LEU A 57 9.81 0.04 -17.14
C LEU A 57 11.16 0.63 -17.53
N LYS A 58 12.26 0.16 -16.95
CA LYS A 58 13.61 0.59 -17.36
C LYS A 58 13.90 0.29 -18.82
N GLU A 59 13.48 -0.88 -19.31
CA GLU A 59 13.60 -1.25 -20.73
C GLU A 59 12.79 -0.30 -21.60
N TYR A 60 11.53 0.01 -21.22
CA TYR A 60 10.70 0.98 -21.96
C TYR A 60 11.29 2.39 -21.99
N GLN A 61 11.89 2.86 -20.89
CA GLN A 61 12.57 4.16 -20.89
C GLN A 61 13.74 4.19 -21.88
N ALA A 62 14.48 3.08 -22.02
CA ALA A 62 15.59 3.00 -22.96
C ALA A 62 15.12 3.01 -24.43
N ASP A 63 14.00 2.32 -24.71
CA ASP A 63 13.46 2.17 -26.07
C ASP A 63 12.70 3.42 -26.55
N HIS A 64 11.96 4.08 -25.65
CA HIS A 64 11.05 5.17 -25.99
C HIS A 64 11.58 6.57 -25.64
N HIS A 65 12.66 6.67 -24.87
CA HIS A 65 13.19 7.93 -24.33
C HIS A 65 12.16 8.74 -23.52
N GLU A 66 11.15 8.08 -22.97
CA GLU A 66 10.16 8.66 -22.05
C GLU A 66 10.45 8.22 -20.61
N LEU A 67 9.94 8.96 -19.63
CA LEU A 67 10.06 8.61 -18.21
C LEU A 67 8.92 7.67 -17.81
N PHE A 68 9.25 6.56 -17.14
CA PHE A 68 8.28 5.61 -16.62
C PHE A 68 8.48 5.36 -15.13
N SER A 69 7.39 5.23 -14.40
CA SER A 69 7.42 4.96 -12.96
C SER A 69 6.43 3.87 -12.59
N ILE A 70 6.71 3.20 -11.47
CA ILE A 70 5.79 2.26 -10.84
C ILE A 70 5.19 2.93 -9.62
N GLU A 71 3.87 3.00 -9.56
CA GLU A 71 3.12 3.79 -8.58
C GLU A 71 2.23 2.89 -7.73
N ALA A 72 2.24 3.14 -6.42
CA ALA A 72 1.33 2.50 -5.51
C ALA A 72 -0.05 3.15 -5.62
N VAL A 73 -1.02 2.44 -6.22
CA VAL A 73 -2.41 2.89 -6.30
C VAL A 73 -3.10 2.70 -4.95
N ALA A 74 -3.68 3.79 -4.45
CA ALA A 74 -4.50 3.76 -3.25
C ALA A 74 -5.80 2.95 -3.47
N ALA A 75 -6.28 2.30 -2.41
CA ALA A 75 -7.58 1.62 -2.40
C ALA A 75 -8.76 2.61 -2.39
N GLY A 76 -9.04 3.22 -3.56
CA GLY A 76 -10.17 4.12 -3.79
C GLY A 76 -11.24 3.52 -4.72
N ASP A 77 -12.04 4.37 -5.35
CA ASP A 77 -13.18 3.96 -6.20
C ASP A 77 -12.79 2.97 -7.32
N ILE A 78 -11.59 3.08 -7.87
CA ILE A 78 -11.09 2.17 -8.91
C ILE A 78 -10.93 0.75 -8.35
N SER A 79 -10.39 0.62 -7.13
CA SER A 79 -10.25 -0.66 -6.44
C SER A 79 -11.60 -1.34 -6.26
N HIS A 80 -12.60 -0.62 -5.73
CA HIS A 80 -13.96 -1.13 -5.58
C HIS A 80 -14.58 -1.56 -6.92
N ARG A 81 -14.40 -0.75 -7.97
CA ARG A 81 -14.95 -1.05 -9.29
C ARG A 81 -14.36 -2.33 -9.90
N PHE A 82 -13.05 -2.53 -9.79
CA PHE A 82 -12.41 -3.75 -10.26
C PHE A 82 -12.80 -4.96 -9.40
N ALA A 83 -12.74 -4.81 -8.08
CA ALA A 83 -13.14 -5.85 -7.13
C ALA A 83 -14.58 -6.33 -7.34
N LEU A 84 -15.52 -5.40 -7.52
CA LEU A 84 -16.93 -5.73 -7.78
C LEU A 84 -17.11 -6.48 -9.11
N LYS A 85 -16.41 -6.03 -10.15
CA LYS A 85 -16.47 -6.70 -11.46
C LYS A 85 -15.94 -8.14 -11.35
N ASP A 86 -14.77 -8.31 -10.75
CA ASP A 86 -14.13 -9.61 -10.64
C ASP A 86 -14.92 -10.54 -9.70
N LYS A 87 -15.50 -10.02 -8.61
CA LYS A 87 -16.37 -10.81 -7.73
C LYS A 87 -17.65 -11.30 -8.42
N ASN A 88 -18.20 -10.51 -9.35
CA ASN A 88 -19.36 -10.93 -10.15
C ASN A 88 -19.00 -12.02 -11.17
N GLU A 89 -17.80 -11.96 -11.75
CA GLU A 89 -17.33 -12.94 -12.73
C GLU A 89 -16.80 -14.22 -12.04
N TYR A 90 -16.20 -14.07 -10.87
CA TYR A 90 -15.60 -15.12 -10.04
C TYR A 90 -16.18 -15.08 -8.62
N PRO A 91 -17.40 -15.61 -8.39
CA PRO A 91 -18.07 -15.53 -7.09
C PRO A 91 -17.29 -16.16 -5.94
N ASP A 92 -16.48 -17.17 -6.22
CA ASP A 92 -15.69 -17.90 -5.22
C ASP A 92 -14.33 -17.24 -4.92
N MET A 93 -13.98 -16.15 -5.61
CA MET A 93 -12.71 -15.44 -5.38
C MET A 93 -12.64 -14.88 -3.96
N VAL A 94 -11.48 -15.05 -3.32
CA VAL A 94 -11.16 -14.43 -2.04
C VAL A 94 -10.87 -12.95 -2.27
N ILE A 95 -11.63 -12.07 -1.63
CA ILE A 95 -11.48 -10.63 -1.82
C ILE A 95 -11.76 -9.90 -0.51
N ALA A 96 -11.09 -8.77 -0.29
CA ALA A 96 -11.34 -7.96 0.89
C ALA A 96 -12.75 -7.34 0.80
N MET A 97 -13.40 -7.20 1.95
CA MET A 97 -14.78 -6.74 2.05
C MET A 97 -14.87 -5.62 3.09
N GLN A 98 -15.55 -4.53 2.76
CA GLN A 98 -15.95 -3.50 3.71
C GLN A 98 -17.47 -3.55 3.84
N GLY A 99 -17.94 -4.22 4.89
CA GLY A 99 -19.34 -4.66 4.95
C GLY A 99 -19.66 -5.55 3.74
N ASP A 100 -20.67 -5.18 2.96
CA ASP A 100 -21.06 -5.91 1.75
C ASP A 100 -20.34 -5.43 0.47
N THR A 101 -19.39 -4.51 0.59
CA THR A 101 -18.70 -3.92 -0.57
C THR A 101 -17.32 -4.53 -0.78
N PRO A 102 -17.06 -5.25 -1.90
CA PRO A 102 -15.74 -5.78 -2.19
C PRO A 102 -14.75 -4.67 -2.56
N TYR A 103 -13.48 -4.89 -2.24
CA TYR A 103 -12.38 -4.00 -2.61
C TYR A 103 -11.06 -4.77 -2.77
N TYR A 104 -10.15 -4.25 -3.57
CA TYR A 104 -8.76 -4.66 -3.60
C TYR A 104 -7.94 -3.82 -2.61
N THR A 105 -7.01 -4.45 -1.90
CA THR A 105 -6.11 -3.68 -1.03
C THR A 105 -5.22 -2.76 -1.85
N GLY A 106 -4.78 -1.65 -1.25
CA GLY A 106 -3.97 -0.66 -1.94
C GLY A 106 -2.62 -1.25 -2.30
N SER A 107 -2.28 -1.36 -3.59
CA SER A 107 -0.95 -1.82 -4.02
C SER A 107 -0.52 -3.16 -3.39
N THR A 108 0.48 -3.11 -2.50
CA THR A 108 1.00 -4.23 -1.70
C THR A 108 0.61 -4.16 -0.23
N GLU A 109 -0.39 -3.36 0.13
CA GLU A 109 -0.89 -3.26 1.49
C GLU A 109 -1.72 -4.48 1.89
N LEU A 110 -1.74 -4.74 3.19
CA LEU A 110 -2.66 -5.69 3.83
C LEU A 110 -4.01 -5.02 4.12
N PRO A 111 -5.12 -5.78 4.19
CA PRO A 111 -6.45 -5.25 4.53
C PRO A 111 -6.42 -4.43 5.82
N ILE A 112 -7.15 -3.31 5.84
CA ILE A 112 -7.06 -2.29 6.91
C ILE A 112 -7.69 -2.71 8.25
N ASP A 113 -8.51 -3.74 8.18
CA ASP A 113 -9.21 -4.42 9.27
C ASP A 113 -8.56 -5.79 9.59
N GLY A 114 -7.44 -6.12 8.94
CA GLY A 114 -6.70 -7.35 9.24
C GLY A 114 -6.12 -7.36 10.66
N ASN A 115 -5.85 -8.54 11.22
CA ASN A 115 -5.33 -8.70 12.58
C ASN A 115 -3.79 -8.81 12.60
N VAL A 116 -3.10 -7.79 12.10
CA VAL A 116 -1.62 -7.78 11.99
C VAL A 116 -1.10 -6.51 12.64
N ASP A 117 -0.24 -6.60 13.65
CA ASP A 117 0.25 -5.43 14.38
C ASP A 117 1.07 -4.46 13.50
N LEU A 118 1.25 -3.23 13.99
CA LEU A 118 1.90 -2.16 13.25
C LEU A 118 3.34 -2.50 12.83
N PHE A 119 4.14 -3.13 13.70
CA PHE A 119 5.55 -3.40 13.40
C PHE A 119 5.68 -4.55 12.42
N THR A 120 4.87 -5.60 12.55
CA THR A 120 4.79 -6.65 11.53
C THR A 120 4.38 -6.06 10.17
N ARG A 121 3.45 -5.10 10.14
CA ARG A 121 3.09 -4.40 8.89
C ARG A 121 4.24 -3.59 8.32
N LEU A 122 4.96 -2.87 9.18
CA LEU A 122 6.13 -2.11 8.76
C LEU A 122 7.20 -3.03 8.19
N ASP A 123 7.49 -4.17 8.83
CA ASP A 123 8.44 -5.18 8.35
C ASP A 123 8.04 -5.68 6.95
N ILE A 124 6.77 -6.04 6.76
CA ILE A 124 6.24 -6.48 5.47
C ILE A 124 6.39 -5.36 4.45
N GLN A 125 5.87 -4.17 4.74
CA GLN A 125 5.86 -3.07 3.78
C GLN A 125 7.26 -2.56 3.44
N ASN A 126 8.21 -2.59 4.37
CA ASN A 126 9.58 -2.14 4.13
C ASN A 126 10.25 -2.90 2.99
N ARG A 127 9.89 -4.18 2.79
CA ARG A 127 10.38 -4.99 1.66
C ARG A 127 9.96 -4.46 0.29
N MET A 128 8.76 -3.88 0.19
CA MET A 128 8.15 -3.51 -1.10
C MET A 128 8.15 -2.00 -1.38
N GLN A 129 8.03 -1.18 -0.34
CA GLN A 129 7.76 0.25 -0.47
C GLN A 129 8.89 0.98 -1.23
N GLU A 130 10.15 0.59 -1.04
CA GLU A 130 11.31 1.16 -1.77
C GLU A 130 11.35 0.82 -3.26
N ILE A 131 10.58 -0.19 -3.69
CA ILE A 131 10.56 -0.61 -5.09
C ILE A 131 9.73 0.36 -5.92
N TYR A 132 8.73 1.02 -5.31
CA TYR A 132 7.94 2.06 -5.93
C TYR A 132 8.76 3.32 -6.21
N THR A 133 8.74 3.78 -7.46
CA THR A 133 9.50 4.97 -7.89
C THR A 133 8.60 6.14 -8.28
N GLY A 134 7.31 5.90 -8.53
CA GLY A 134 6.32 6.91 -8.90
C GLY A 134 5.59 7.53 -7.72
N GLY A 135 5.64 6.86 -6.56
CA GLY A 135 4.97 7.31 -5.35
C GLY A 135 4.45 6.11 -4.57
N THR A 136 4.58 6.20 -3.24
CA THR A 136 3.99 5.24 -2.31
C THR A 136 3.68 5.94 -0.99
N ILE A 137 2.82 5.33 -0.18
CA ILE A 137 2.40 5.85 1.11
C ILE A 137 2.16 4.67 2.06
N PHE A 138 2.61 4.81 3.30
CA PHE A 138 2.24 3.91 4.38
C PHE A 138 1.46 4.68 5.45
N ASN A 139 0.22 4.28 5.70
CA ASN A 139 -0.68 4.98 6.62
C ASN A 139 -0.68 4.29 7.99
N VAL A 140 -0.14 4.96 9.00
CA VAL A 140 -0.27 4.56 10.41
C VAL A 140 -1.53 5.18 10.98
N ARG A 141 -2.43 4.35 11.52
CA ARG A 141 -3.66 4.81 12.20
C ARG A 141 -3.50 4.66 13.70
N LEU A 142 -3.67 5.77 14.42
CA LEU A 142 -3.60 5.81 15.88
C LEU A 142 -5.02 5.85 16.46
N ALA A 143 -5.28 5.00 17.44
CA ALA A 143 -6.53 5.05 18.20
C ALA A 143 -6.66 6.36 18.99
N LYS A 144 -7.90 6.81 19.16
CA LYS A 144 -8.24 8.09 19.79
C LYS A 144 -7.79 8.09 21.26
N ASN A 145 -7.10 9.16 21.67
CA ASN A 145 -6.68 9.42 23.06
C ASN A 145 -5.63 8.47 23.65
N GLU A 146 -4.98 7.61 22.85
CA GLU A 146 -3.97 6.68 23.38
C GLU A 146 -2.54 7.26 23.44
N TYR A 147 -2.26 8.35 22.71
CA TYR A 147 -0.90 8.88 22.59
C TYR A 147 -0.84 10.37 22.92
N ASP A 148 0.08 10.73 23.82
CA ASP A 148 0.54 12.09 23.97
C ASP A 148 1.61 12.42 22.92
N ALA A 149 2.01 13.69 22.83
CA ALA A 149 3.02 14.13 21.88
C ALA A 149 4.37 13.39 22.03
N LYS A 150 4.70 12.96 23.25
CA LYS A 150 5.93 12.23 23.54
C LYS A 150 5.87 10.81 22.99
N GLY A 151 4.76 10.10 23.16
CA GLY A 151 4.53 8.77 22.61
C GLY A 151 4.58 8.77 21.09
N ILE A 152 3.97 9.77 20.44
CA ILE A 152 4.03 9.92 18.97
C ILE A 152 5.48 10.15 18.50
N ALA A 153 6.24 11.00 19.21
CA ALA A 153 7.64 11.26 18.86
C ALA A 153 8.50 9.99 18.96
N ILE A 154 8.33 9.19 20.01
CA ILE A 154 9.06 7.92 20.21
C ILE A 154 8.69 6.92 19.11
N LEU A 155 7.40 6.79 18.77
CA LEU A 155 6.96 5.92 17.69
C LEU A 155 7.60 6.34 16.35
N LEU A 156 7.58 7.63 16.04
CA LEU A 156 8.19 8.18 14.83
C LEU A 156 9.69 7.90 14.78
N GLU A 157 10.42 8.16 15.86
CA GLU A 157 11.86 7.90 15.96
C GLU A 157 12.15 6.41 15.69
N ARG A 158 11.42 5.51 16.36
CA ARG A 158 11.56 4.07 16.14
C ARG A 158 11.28 3.66 14.70
N ILE A 159 10.25 4.23 14.07
CA ILE A 159 9.94 3.91 12.67
C ILE A 159 11.07 4.41 11.76
N MET A 160 11.52 5.65 11.92
CA MET A 160 12.53 6.27 11.06
C MET A 160 13.94 5.65 11.25
N GLU A 161 14.23 5.10 12.41
CA GLU A 161 15.51 4.41 12.68
C GLU A 161 15.56 2.99 12.10
N ASN A 162 14.42 2.29 12.02
CA ASN A 162 14.37 0.87 11.67
C ASN A 162 13.84 0.60 10.25
N TYR A 163 13.16 1.56 9.63
CA TYR A 163 12.51 1.40 8.33
C TYR A 163 12.90 2.50 7.36
N THR A 164 12.93 2.15 6.08
CA THR A 164 13.32 3.03 4.96
C THR A 164 12.15 3.36 4.04
N ILE A 165 10.93 3.17 4.54
CA ILE A 165 9.69 3.52 3.83
C ILE A 165 9.69 5.03 3.52
N PRO A 166 9.57 5.43 2.25
CA PRO A 166 9.86 6.80 1.81
C PRO A 166 8.81 7.83 2.23
N TYR A 167 7.57 7.40 2.47
CA TYR A 167 6.50 8.29 2.88
C TYR A 167 5.53 7.60 3.83
N ILE A 168 5.49 8.12 5.06
CA ILE A 168 4.64 7.61 6.13
C ILE A 168 3.72 8.74 6.59
N THR A 169 2.46 8.41 6.84
CA THR A 169 1.50 9.32 7.47
C THR A 169 1.04 8.77 8.80
N LEU A 170 0.80 9.66 9.75
CA LEU A 170 0.18 9.34 11.04
C LEU A 170 -1.19 10.00 11.07
N ASN A 171 -2.22 9.18 11.12
CA ASN A 171 -3.61 9.63 11.15
C ASN A 171 -4.20 9.32 12.52
N THR A 172 -4.60 10.36 13.26
CA THR A 172 -5.38 10.19 14.48
C THR A 172 -6.84 9.95 14.12
N CYS A 173 -7.42 8.86 14.59
CA CYS A 173 -8.83 8.57 14.35
C CYS A 173 -9.72 9.54 15.15
N ASN A 174 -10.29 10.55 14.48
CA ASN A 174 -11.19 11.54 15.10
C ASN A 174 -12.67 11.09 15.22
N ARG A 175 -13.01 9.81 14.98
CA ARG A 175 -14.42 9.34 14.99
C ARG A 175 -14.78 8.65 16.31
N ASP A 176 -16.01 8.89 16.79
CA ASP A 176 -16.63 8.27 17.97
C ASP A 176 -17.20 6.86 17.71
N TYR A 177 -16.66 6.13 16.73
CA TYR A 177 -16.99 4.73 16.47
C TYR A 177 -15.81 3.86 16.90
N PRO A 178 -16.04 2.63 17.43
CA PRO A 178 -14.96 1.67 17.61
C PRO A 178 -14.38 1.38 16.22
N ILE A 179 -13.13 1.75 15.98
CA ILE A 179 -12.40 1.36 14.78
C ILE A 179 -11.44 0.27 15.22
N GLU A 180 -11.73 -0.95 14.81
CA GLU A 180 -10.74 -2.01 14.72
C GLU A 180 -9.69 -1.59 13.69
N GLY A 181 -8.45 -1.48 14.14
CA GLY A 181 -7.28 -0.99 13.43
C GLY A 181 -6.07 -1.10 14.35
N TYR A 182 -4.85 -1.00 13.82
CA TYR A 182 -3.61 -1.44 14.49
C TYR A 182 -3.35 -0.72 15.80
N LEU A 183 -3.75 -1.37 16.88
CA LEU A 183 -3.42 -0.95 18.24
C LEU A 183 -1.94 -1.24 18.46
N TYR A 184 -1.13 -0.19 18.52
CA TYR A 184 0.12 -0.29 19.24
C TYR A 184 -0.23 -0.39 20.73
N GLN A 185 0.14 -1.51 21.36
CA GLN A 185 0.03 -1.68 22.81
C GLN A 185 1.40 -2.11 23.30
N GLU A 186 2.37 -1.20 23.28
CA GLU A 186 3.45 -1.32 24.27
C GLU A 186 3.05 -0.53 25.50
N ALA A 187 2.92 -1.28 26.59
CA ALA A 187 2.70 -0.76 27.92
C ALA A 187 3.73 0.33 28.22
N VAL A 188 3.28 1.57 28.35
CA VAL A 188 3.99 2.58 29.15
C VAL A 188 3.85 2.15 30.61
N ASN A 189 4.54 1.07 30.97
CA ASN A 189 4.76 0.60 32.33
C ASN A 189 5.95 -0.37 32.26
N GLU A 190 7.17 0.18 32.38
CA GLU A 190 8.02 -0.05 33.55
C GLU A 190 9.40 0.61 33.37
N ARG A 191 9.64 1.63 34.24
CA ARG A 191 10.90 2.25 34.70
C ARG A 191 11.55 3.34 33.86
#